data_AF-A0A922Y8J3-F1
#
_entry.id   AF-A0A922Y8J3-F1
#
_cell.length_a   1.000
_cell.length_b   1.000
_cell.length_c   1.000
_cell.angle_alpha   90.00
_cell.angle_beta   90.00
_cell.angle_gamma   90.00
#
_symmetry.space_group_name_H-M   'P 1'
#
loop_
_entity.id
_entity.type
_entity.pdbx_description
1 polymer ?
#
loop_
_entity_poly.entity_id
_entity_poly.type
_entity_poly.pdbx_seq_one_letter_code
_entity_poly.pdbx_strand_id
1 'polypeptide(L)' 'MKFPPSVLEEIKARLPVSAVVGKRVRLAKAGREWKGLSPFNAEKTPSFFVNDQ' A
#
# COMPACT_ATOMS: atom_id res chain seq x y z
N MET A 1 -0.77 -24.05 2.70
CA MET A 1 -0.02 -22.86 2.24
C MET A 1 1.41 -23.28 1.93
N LYS A 2 2.01 -22.79 0.83
CA LYS A 2 3.32 -23.26 0.32
C LYS A 2 4.52 -22.72 1.12
N PHE A 3 4.30 -21.83 2.09
CA PHE A 3 5.34 -21.17 2.89
C PHE A 3 5.01 -21.20 4.38
N PRO A 4 6.02 -21.24 5.28
CA PRO A 4 5.83 -21.11 6.71
C PRO A 4 5.23 -19.75 7.09
N PRO A 5 4.36 -19.68 8.12
CA PRO A 5 3.81 -18.40 8.59
C PRO A 5 4.87 -17.38 8.98
N SER A 6 5.97 -17.80 9.59
CA SER A 6 7.09 -16.93 9.99
C SER A 6 7.70 -16.18 8.81
N VAL A 7 7.82 -16.84 7.65
CA VAL A 7 8.35 -16.22 6.42
C VAL A 7 7.39 -15.15 5.91
N LEU A 8 6.07 -15.39 5.98
CA LEU A 8 5.07 -14.41 5.56
C LEU A 8 5.09 -13.17 6.46
N GLU A 9 5.23 -13.36 7.77
CA GLU A 9 5.32 -12.25 8.73
C GLU A 9 6.61 -11.45 8.55
N GLU A 10 7.74 -12.11 8.29
CA GLU A 10 9.01 -11.43 7.98
C GLU A 10 8.91 -10.55 6.73
N ILE A 11 8.21 -11.04 5.69
CA ILE A 11 7.97 -10.25 4.47
C ILE A 11 7.12 -9.02 4.78
N LYS A 12 5.99 -9.19 5.49
CA LYS A 12 5.10 -8.08 5.87
C LYS A 12 5.83 -7.03 6.73
N ALA A 13 6.69 -7.47 7.64
CA ALA A 13 7.45 -6.58 8.51
C ALA A 13 8.53 -5.77 7.77
N ARG A 14 9.09 -6.32 6.69
CA ARG A 14 10.16 -5.67 5.91
C ARG A 14 9.67 -4.77 4.80
N LEU A 15 8.48 -5.04 4.25
CA LEU A 15 7.96 -4.36 3.08
C LEU A 15 6.76 -3.49 3.46
N PRO A 16 6.94 -2.16 3.57
CA PRO A 16 5.81 -1.26 3.77
C PRO A 16 4.86 -1.32 2.57
N VAL A 17 3.56 -1.26 2.87
CA VAL A 17 2.50 -1.40 1.86
C VAL A 17 2.57 -0.25 0.85
N SER A 18 2.92 0.96 1.30
CA SER A 18 3.08 2.13 0.43
C SER A 18 4.16 1.94 -0.62
N ALA A 19 5.26 1.23 -0.31
CA ALA A 19 6.33 0.97 -1.26
C ALA A 19 5.90 -0.01 -2.35
N VAL A 20 5.02 -0.96 -2.02
CA VAL A 20 4.47 -1.91 -2.99
C VAL A 20 3.44 -1.22 -3.88
N VAL A 21 2.48 -0.50 -3.28
CA VAL A 21 1.42 0.20 -4.02
C VAL A 21 1.98 1.34 -4.86
N GLY A 22 2.98 2.07 -4.34
CA GLY A 22 3.61 3.21 -5.01
C GLY A 22 4.23 2.89 -6.36
N LYS A 23 4.53 1.61 -6.63
CA LYS A 23 4.97 1.13 -7.95
C LYS A 23 3.89 1.21 -9.02
N ARG A 24 2.61 1.21 -8.62
CA ARG A 24 1.45 1.17 -9.54
C ARG A 24 0.58 2.42 -9.45
N VAL A 25 0.45 2.99 -8.26
CA VAL A 25 -0.35 4.19 -8.00
C VAL A 25 0.55 5.31 -7.55
N ARG A 26 0.36 6.51 -8.11
CA ARG A 26 1.02 7.71 -7.59
C ARG A 26 0.40 8.07 -6.24
N LEU A 27 1.14 7.77 -5.18
CA LEU A 27 0.79 8.11 -3.81
C LEU A 27 1.43 9.44 -3.41
N ALA A 28 0.67 10.28 -2.72
CA ALA A 28 1.14 11.51 -2.08
C ALA A 28 0.96 11.39 -0.56
N LYS A 29 1.94 11.85 0.20
CA LYS A 29 1.87 11.82 1.66
C LYS A 29 0.79 12.78 2.17
N ALA A 30 -0.08 12.30 3.05
CA ALA A 30 -1.17 13.04 3.65
C ALA A 30 -1.17 12.80 5.17
N GLY A 31 -0.32 13.56 5.88
CA GLY A 31 -0.11 13.37 7.31
C GLY A 31 0.66 12.07 7.59
N ARG A 32 0.00 11.13 8.28
CA ARG A 32 0.57 9.83 8.64
C ARG A 32 0.33 8.74 7.60
N GLU A 33 -0.56 8.98 6.64
CA GLU A 33 -0.95 8.03 5.62
C GLU A 33 -0.56 8.54 4.23
N TRP A 34 -0.72 7.68 3.24
CA TRP A 34 -0.55 8.01 1.83
C TRP A 34 -1.90 8.02 1.15
N LYS A 35 -2.13 8.99 0.26
CA LYS A 35 -3.36 9.09 -0.53
C LYS A 35 -3.06 9.12 -2.03
N GLY A 36 -3.94 8.55 -2.83
CA GLY A 36 -3.83 8.53 -4.29
C GLY A 36 -5.17 8.31 -4.98
N LEU A 37 -5.15 8.30 -6.31
CA LEU A 37 -6.30 7.87 -7.11
C LEU A 37 -6.45 6.35 -7.00
N SER A 38 -7.70 5.89 -6.93
CA SER A 38 -7.98 4.45 -6.89
C SER A 38 -7.52 3.77 -8.18
N PRO A 39 -6.79 2.63 -8.10
CA PRO A 39 -6.49 1.82 -9.28
C PRO A 39 -7.68 0.96 -9.73
N PHE A 40 -8.75 0.89 -8.94
CA PHE A 40 -9.91 0.05 -9.20
C PHE A 40 -11.05 0.80 -9.90
N ASN A 41 -11.20 2.09 -9.61
CA ASN A 41 -12.25 2.94 -10.15
C ASN A 41 -11.62 4.17 -10.81
N ALA A 42 -12.12 4.55 -11.98
CA ALA A 42 -11.67 5.74 -12.70
C ALA A 42 -12.32 7.01 -12.11
N GLU A 43 -11.86 7.40 -10.92
CA GLU A 43 -12.34 8.58 -10.20
C GLU A 43 -11.36 9.76 -10.34
N LYS A 44 -11.88 10.98 -10.31
CA LYS A 44 -11.04 12.20 -10.37
C LYS A 44 -10.57 12.66 -8.99
N THR A 45 -11.21 12.19 -7.93
CA THR A 45 -10.88 12.52 -6.54
C THR A 45 -10.03 11.42 -5.92
N PRO A 46 -9.00 11.76 -5.12
CA PRO A 46 -8.21 10.76 -4.42
C PRO A 46 -9.07 10.05 -3.37
N SER A 47 -9.34 8.76 -3.61
CA SER A 47 -10.17 7.88 -2.78
C SER A 47 -9.39 6.69 -2.20
N PHE A 48 -8.11 6.56 -2.56
CA PHE A 48 -7.27 5.43 -2.15
C PHE A 48 -6.30 5.84 -1.07
N PHE A 49 -6.39 5.20 0.11
CA PHE A 49 -5.55 5.48 1.26
C PHE A 49 -4.68 4.26 1.59
N VAL A 50 -3.40 4.48 1.88
CA VAL A 50 -2.46 3.45 2.32
C VAL A 50 -1.87 3.86 3.65
N ASN A 51 -1.98 2.97 4.62
CA ASN A 51 -1.39 3.11 5.93
C ASN A 51 -0.21 2.10 6.05
N ASP A 52 0.94 2.60 6.50
CA ASP A 52 2.14 1.78 6.76
C ASP A 52 2.30 1.42 8.24
N GLN A 53 1.37 1.86 9.11
CA GLN A 53 1.31 1.45 10.52
C GLN A 53 0.68 0.08 10.71
#